data_AF-A0A077P898-F1
#
_entry.id   AF-A0A077P898-F1
#
_cell.length_a   1.000
_cell.length_b   1.000
_cell.length_c   1.000
_cell.angle_alpha   90.00
_cell.angle_beta   90.00
_cell.angle_gamma   90.00
#
_symmetry.space_group_name_H-M   'P 1'
#
loop_
_entity.id
_entity.type
_entity.pdbx_description
1 polymer ?
#
loop_
_entity_poly.entity_id
_entity_poly.type
_entity_poly.pdbx_seq_one_letter_code
_entity_poly.pdbx_strand_id
1 'polypeptide(L)'
;MNHTKDKNQIVKVAQYLRMSTEHQKYSIENQSAYIQQYAEQHSMAIIYTYDDSGKSGVTLSGRNAFKKLIADVTNHIIDIAAILVYDVSRFGRFPDPDEAAHYSYILKTHNVKIIYCAEPLSEDHPEISMLALPILRYGAASFSKNLSEKVFAGQANLIKRGYHQGGMAGYGLRRQLIDDNHEPKLILEYGQRKNIQTDRVILTLGPKDEIKIVNEIYDLFIFKNFPEYLIATQLNQKKIPAENNGIWTREKIHQILTNEKYIGNNIYNKTSFKLKQKFVKNPRNEWIRCDGAFKAIVPRKKFLLAQQIIQNRSKHLTNEDLLNYLRKKLEEKGKLSGFIIDEDDTSPSSSVFKTRFGGLIRAYSLIGYKPEHDYSFIKINENLREKLKTILNNFIESIKSKNCIINKHENSLLNINDELSISLIISRCIKTKTGKLKWKVRFENILSPEITIIIRMDINNLNPVDYYILPKLDIVYEEFVIKEKNPIFLELYRYDNLDLFFEIITRRKIMEYI
;
A
#
# COMPACT_ATOMS: atom_id res chain seq x y z
N MET A 1 -55.96 -23.93 27.99
CA MET A 1 -55.56 -24.35 26.64
C MET A 1 -54.06 -24.53 26.62
N ASN A 2 -53.61 -25.77 26.45
CA ASN A 2 -52.21 -26.15 26.40
C ASN A 2 -51.56 -25.62 25.12
N HIS A 3 -50.58 -24.72 25.23
CA HIS A 3 -49.64 -24.50 24.14
C HIS A 3 -48.57 -25.61 24.20
N THR A 4 -48.85 -26.69 23.48
CA THR A 4 -47.85 -27.66 23.04
C THR A 4 -46.77 -26.91 22.26
N LYS A 5 -45.58 -26.73 22.85
CA LYS A 5 -44.35 -26.39 22.11
C LYS A 5 -44.08 -27.54 21.14
N ASP A 6 -44.22 -27.29 19.84
CA ASP A 6 -43.71 -28.15 18.77
C ASP A 6 -42.24 -28.43 19.03
N LYS A 7 -41.94 -29.65 19.50
CA LYS A 7 -40.62 -30.04 20.01
C LYS A 7 -39.76 -30.75 18.95
N ASN A 8 -40.05 -30.55 17.66
CA ASN A 8 -39.34 -31.25 16.60
C ASN A 8 -39.00 -30.41 15.35
N GLN A 9 -39.08 -29.08 15.44
CA GLN A 9 -38.70 -28.23 14.32
C GLN A 9 -37.18 -28.00 14.35
N ILE A 10 -36.45 -28.71 13.48
CA ILE A 10 -35.01 -28.53 13.30
C ILE A 10 -34.73 -27.09 12.87
N VAL A 11 -33.93 -26.39 13.65
CA VAL A 11 -33.60 -24.98 13.41
C VAL A 11 -32.55 -24.89 12.30
N LYS A 12 -32.88 -24.23 11.19
CA LYS A 12 -31.93 -24.02 10.09
C LYS A 12 -30.91 -22.94 10.46
N VAL A 13 -29.63 -23.25 10.29
CA VAL A 13 -28.52 -22.35 10.61
C VAL A 13 -27.47 -22.33 9.49
N ALA A 14 -26.63 -21.30 9.46
CA ALA A 14 -25.42 -21.26 8.65
C ALA A 14 -24.18 -21.39 9.53
N GLN A 15 -23.09 -21.95 9.01
CA GLN A 15 -21.78 -21.89 9.67
C GLN A 15 -20.86 -20.92 8.94
N TYR A 16 -20.08 -20.16 9.71
CA TYR A 16 -19.02 -19.30 9.17
C TYR A 16 -17.65 -19.73 9.69
N LEU A 17 -16.75 -20.04 8.76
CA LEU A 17 -15.42 -20.57 9.00
C LEU A 17 -14.37 -19.57 8.51
N ARG A 18 -13.29 -19.42 9.29
CA ARG A 18 -12.21 -18.48 8.95
C ARG A 18 -10.85 -18.97 9.44
N MET A 19 -9.84 -18.90 8.57
CA MET A 19 -8.44 -19.06 8.97
C MET A 19 -7.82 -17.75 9.43
N SER A 20 -7.01 -17.80 10.48
CA SER A 20 -6.30 -16.64 11.01
C SER A 20 -4.87 -16.48 10.44
N THR A 21 -4.24 -17.56 9.94
CA THR A 21 -2.94 -17.57 9.21
C THR A 21 -2.76 -18.86 8.38
N GLU A 22 -1.88 -18.83 7.36
CA GLU A 22 -1.57 -19.97 6.45
C GLU A 22 -0.96 -21.22 7.13
N HIS A 23 -0.43 -21.11 8.36
CA HIS A 23 0.29 -22.21 9.02
C HIS A 23 -0.58 -23.20 9.80
N GLN A 24 -1.92 -23.08 9.76
CA GLN A 24 -2.83 -23.96 10.49
C GLN A 24 -3.78 -24.70 9.55
N LYS A 25 -3.23 -25.65 8.79
CA LYS A 25 -3.98 -26.52 7.86
C LYS A 25 -5.10 -27.34 8.52
N TYR A 26 -5.09 -27.51 9.84
CA TYR A 26 -6.12 -28.27 10.59
C TYR A 26 -7.12 -27.38 11.34
N SER A 27 -7.08 -26.05 11.12
CA SER A 27 -7.90 -25.12 11.91
C SER A 27 -9.34 -25.00 11.40
N ILE A 28 -9.63 -25.23 10.11
CA ILE A 28 -11.00 -25.12 9.58
C ILE A 28 -11.77 -26.39 9.89
N GLU A 29 -11.16 -27.55 9.69
CA GLU A 29 -11.79 -28.85 9.94
C GLU A 29 -12.15 -28.98 11.42
N ASN A 30 -11.24 -28.59 12.32
CA ASN A 30 -11.51 -28.58 13.76
C ASN A 30 -12.64 -27.60 14.14
N GLN A 31 -12.70 -26.43 13.50
CA GLN A 31 -13.79 -25.47 13.71
C GLN A 31 -15.12 -26.05 13.24
N SER A 32 -15.17 -26.63 12.04
CA SER A 32 -16.38 -27.21 11.48
C SER A 32 -16.86 -28.40 12.29
N ALA A 33 -15.96 -29.29 12.72
CA ALA A 33 -16.30 -30.42 13.59
C ALA A 33 -16.89 -29.97 14.93
N TYR A 34 -16.31 -28.93 15.56
CA TYR A 34 -16.84 -28.37 16.80
C TYR A 34 -18.22 -27.73 16.61
N ILE A 35 -18.40 -26.95 15.54
CA ILE A 35 -19.68 -26.32 15.20
C ILE A 35 -20.76 -27.37 14.89
N GLN A 36 -20.39 -28.44 14.18
CA GLN A 36 -21.26 -29.57 13.87
C GLN A 36 -21.75 -30.25 15.16
N GLN A 37 -20.84 -30.55 16.09
CA GLN A 37 -21.19 -31.13 17.39
C GLN A 37 -22.13 -30.21 18.19
N TYR A 38 -21.88 -28.90 18.19
CA TYR A 38 -22.74 -27.93 18.85
C TYR A 38 -24.14 -27.91 18.22
N ALA A 39 -24.24 -27.92 16.89
CA ALA A 39 -25.51 -27.91 16.16
C ALA A 39 -26.34 -29.16 16.47
N GLU A 40 -25.71 -30.34 16.49
CA GLU A 40 -26.36 -31.61 16.85
C GLU A 40 -26.91 -31.60 18.27
N GLN A 41 -26.15 -31.10 19.24
CA GLN A 41 -26.57 -30.98 20.64
C GLN A 41 -27.77 -30.04 20.84
N HIS A 42 -27.94 -29.04 19.97
CA HIS A 42 -28.99 -28.03 20.06
C HIS A 42 -30.12 -28.21 19.02
N SER A 43 -30.20 -29.37 18.36
CA SER A 43 -31.23 -29.65 17.33
C SER A 43 -31.25 -28.63 16.17
N MET A 44 -30.07 -28.19 15.75
CA MET A 44 -29.87 -27.27 14.63
C MET A 44 -29.33 -28.03 13.40
N ALA A 45 -29.76 -27.66 12.20
CA ALA A 45 -29.21 -28.16 10.94
C ALA A 45 -28.45 -27.07 10.20
N ILE A 46 -27.19 -27.33 9.92
CA ILE A 46 -26.32 -26.45 9.13
C ILE A 46 -26.66 -26.62 7.64
N ILE A 47 -27.30 -25.62 7.05
CA ILE A 47 -27.75 -25.64 5.64
C ILE A 47 -26.76 -24.92 4.72
N TYR A 48 -26.01 -23.96 5.25
CA TYR A 48 -25.07 -23.15 4.49
C TYR A 48 -23.71 -23.08 5.18
N THR A 49 -22.64 -23.11 4.39
CA THR A 49 -21.25 -22.99 4.86
C THR A 49 -20.57 -21.87 4.11
N TYR A 50 -20.06 -20.90 4.85
CA TYR A 50 -19.28 -19.78 4.33
C TYR A 50 -17.86 -19.86 4.86
N ASP A 51 -16.88 -19.98 3.97
CA ASP A 51 -15.47 -20.16 4.32
C ASP A 51 -14.59 -19.07 3.70
N ASP A 52 -13.89 -18.32 4.55
CA ASP A 52 -12.79 -17.44 4.17
C ASP A 52 -11.43 -18.14 4.40
N SER A 53 -11.11 -19.13 3.57
CA SER A 53 -9.82 -19.84 3.62
C SER A 53 -8.68 -18.98 3.06
N GLY A 54 -7.56 -18.91 3.81
CA GLY A 54 -6.27 -18.41 3.32
C GLY A 54 -6.02 -16.89 3.33
N LYS A 55 -6.84 -16.06 3.99
CA LYS A 55 -6.66 -14.58 3.97
C LYS A 55 -6.46 -13.95 5.35
N SER A 56 -5.36 -13.19 5.52
CA SER A 56 -5.00 -12.53 6.78
C SER A 56 -6.10 -11.55 7.25
N GLY A 57 -6.70 -11.86 8.40
CA GLY A 57 -7.95 -11.27 8.87
C GLY A 57 -7.86 -9.92 9.56
N VAL A 58 -7.01 -9.00 9.10
CA VAL A 58 -6.95 -7.62 9.64
C VAL A 58 -7.82 -6.64 8.84
N THR A 59 -8.18 -6.94 7.59
CA THR A 59 -8.98 -6.04 6.74
C THR A 59 -10.14 -6.78 6.06
N LEU A 60 -11.33 -6.15 6.03
CA LEU A 60 -12.55 -6.62 5.36
C LEU A 60 -12.38 -6.94 3.86
N SER A 61 -11.41 -6.30 3.20
CA SER A 61 -11.12 -6.45 1.78
C SER A 61 -10.78 -7.88 1.34
N GLY A 62 -10.43 -8.78 2.28
CA GLY A 62 -10.19 -10.19 2.00
C GLY A 62 -11.35 -11.15 2.31
N ARG A 63 -12.43 -10.71 2.96
CA ARG A 63 -13.48 -11.58 3.51
C ARG A 63 -14.70 -11.70 2.58
N ASN A 64 -14.52 -12.37 1.45
CA ASN A 64 -15.56 -12.45 0.43
C ASN A 64 -16.72 -13.35 0.87
N ALA A 65 -16.44 -14.46 1.58
CA ALA A 65 -17.48 -15.36 2.06
C ALA A 65 -18.29 -14.70 3.18
N PHE A 66 -17.65 -13.93 4.07
CA PHE A 66 -18.35 -13.11 5.05
C PHE A 66 -19.28 -12.08 4.40
N LYS A 67 -18.78 -11.32 3.41
CA LYS A 67 -19.61 -10.33 2.69
C LYS A 67 -20.79 -10.98 2.00
N LYS A 68 -20.56 -12.15 1.39
CA LYS A 68 -21.63 -12.94 0.77
C LYS A 68 -22.66 -13.40 1.81
N LEU A 69 -22.22 -13.93 2.96
CA LEU A 69 -23.12 -14.31 4.05
C LEU A 69 -24.00 -13.14 4.50
N ILE A 70 -23.41 -11.96 4.73
CA ILE A 70 -24.17 -10.77 5.12
C ILE A 70 -25.18 -10.40 4.02
N ALA A 71 -24.74 -10.36 2.75
CA ALA A 71 -25.61 -10.03 1.63
C ALA A 71 -26.75 -11.04 1.43
N ASP A 72 -26.47 -12.34 1.60
CA ASP A 72 -27.45 -13.41 1.46
C ASP A 72 -28.53 -13.31 2.55
N VAL A 73 -28.15 -12.91 3.77
CA VAL A 73 -29.11 -12.63 4.86
C VAL A 73 -29.89 -11.35 4.60
N THR A 74 -29.23 -10.23 4.26
CA THR A 74 -29.91 -8.93 4.10
C THR A 74 -30.84 -8.88 2.89
N ASN A 75 -30.51 -9.62 1.84
CA ASN A 75 -31.36 -9.73 0.64
C ASN A 75 -32.38 -10.87 0.73
N HIS A 76 -32.49 -11.52 1.90
CA HIS A 76 -33.38 -12.67 2.13
C HIS A 76 -33.21 -13.82 1.11
N ILE A 77 -31.97 -14.03 0.63
CA ILE A 77 -31.60 -15.13 -0.27
C ILE A 77 -31.57 -16.46 0.51
N ILE A 78 -31.20 -16.40 1.79
CA ILE A 78 -31.20 -17.54 2.70
C ILE A 78 -32.16 -17.29 3.87
N ASP A 79 -32.80 -18.37 4.34
CA ASP A 79 -33.67 -18.37 5.50
C ASP A 79 -33.04 -19.23 6.61
N ILE A 80 -32.48 -18.55 7.61
CA ILE A 80 -31.76 -19.14 8.74
C ILE A 80 -32.12 -18.41 10.03
N ALA A 81 -32.14 -19.12 11.15
CA ALA A 81 -32.37 -18.51 12.46
C ALA A 81 -31.07 -17.99 13.12
N ALA A 82 -29.94 -18.59 12.78
CA ALA A 82 -28.65 -18.24 13.37
C ALA A 82 -27.46 -18.53 12.45
N ILE A 83 -26.36 -17.83 12.73
CA ILE A 83 -25.02 -18.08 12.21
C ILE A 83 -24.17 -18.64 13.35
N LEU A 84 -23.64 -19.85 13.15
CA LEU A 84 -22.72 -20.51 14.05
C LEU A 84 -21.28 -20.13 13.70
N VAL A 85 -20.54 -19.71 14.72
CA VAL A 85 -19.12 -19.39 14.64
C VAL A 85 -18.38 -20.03 15.81
N TYR A 86 -17.15 -20.45 15.59
CA TYR A 86 -16.37 -21.12 16.64
C TYR A 86 -16.14 -20.21 17.86
N ASP A 87 -15.54 -19.03 17.69
CA ASP A 87 -15.23 -18.09 18.77
C ASP A 87 -15.46 -16.62 18.34
N VAL A 88 -15.38 -15.66 19.28
CA VAL A 88 -15.55 -14.23 18.97
C VAL A 88 -14.53 -13.74 17.94
N SER A 89 -13.33 -14.31 17.93
CA SER A 89 -12.28 -13.92 17.00
C SER A 89 -12.63 -14.28 15.55
N ARG A 90 -13.42 -15.34 15.28
CA ARG A 90 -13.81 -15.74 13.93
C ARG A 90 -14.75 -14.74 13.29
N PHE A 91 -15.74 -14.26 14.02
CA PHE A 91 -16.68 -13.24 13.54
C PHE A 91 -16.10 -11.82 13.61
N GLY A 92 -15.47 -11.45 14.73
CA GLY A 92 -15.35 -10.05 15.18
C GLY A 92 -13.93 -9.45 15.18
N ARG A 93 -12.94 -10.04 14.50
CA ARG A 93 -11.58 -9.44 14.46
C ARG A 93 -11.50 -8.29 13.46
N PHE A 94 -12.16 -7.18 13.74
CA PHE A 94 -12.03 -5.94 12.97
C PHE A 94 -11.04 -4.99 13.65
N PRO A 95 -10.33 -4.12 12.91
CA PRO A 95 -9.49 -3.07 13.51
C PRO A 95 -10.29 -2.13 14.39
N ASP A 96 -11.54 -1.88 14.02
CA ASP A 96 -12.51 -1.10 14.77
C ASP A 96 -13.53 -2.06 15.44
N PRO A 97 -13.63 -2.09 16.78
CA PRO A 97 -14.61 -2.92 17.48
C PRO A 97 -16.07 -2.59 17.10
N ASP A 98 -16.35 -1.38 16.61
CA ASP A 98 -17.70 -0.96 16.21
C ASP A 98 -18.14 -1.62 14.90
N GLU A 99 -17.21 -2.06 14.04
CA GLU A 99 -17.54 -2.86 12.85
C GLU A 99 -18.19 -4.20 13.22
N ALA A 100 -17.69 -4.89 14.26
CA ALA A 100 -18.30 -6.13 14.74
C ALA A 100 -19.73 -5.88 15.24
N ALA A 101 -19.93 -4.76 15.94
CA ALA A 101 -21.23 -4.35 16.45
C ALA A 101 -22.20 -4.04 15.31
N HIS A 102 -21.75 -3.32 14.28
CA HIS A 102 -22.53 -2.99 13.10
C HIS A 102 -23.07 -4.24 12.38
N TYR A 103 -22.22 -5.22 12.07
CA TYR A 103 -22.68 -6.46 11.42
C TYR A 103 -23.60 -7.29 12.33
N SER A 104 -23.34 -7.28 13.64
CA SER A 104 -24.24 -7.95 14.58
C SER A 104 -25.61 -7.31 14.62
N TYR A 105 -25.67 -5.98 14.55
CA TYR A 105 -26.91 -5.23 14.49
C TYR A 105 -27.68 -5.52 13.20
N ILE A 106 -27.00 -5.52 12.04
CA ILE A 106 -27.62 -5.88 10.74
C ILE A 106 -28.25 -7.27 10.78
N LEU A 107 -27.53 -8.26 11.29
CA LEU A 107 -28.08 -9.63 11.37
C LEU A 107 -29.28 -9.68 12.32
N LYS A 108 -29.21 -8.98 13.45
CA LYS A 108 -30.30 -8.88 14.42
C LYS A 108 -31.54 -8.22 13.82
N THR A 109 -31.42 -7.18 13.00
CA THR A 109 -32.59 -6.53 12.35
C THR A 109 -33.27 -7.44 11.32
N HIS A 110 -32.56 -8.47 10.84
CA HIS A 110 -33.11 -9.52 9.95
C HIS A 110 -33.45 -10.81 10.72
N ASN A 111 -33.60 -10.74 12.05
CA ASN A 111 -33.90 -11.87 12.94
C ASN A 111 -32.90 -13.04 12.89
N VAL A 112 -31.66 -12.79 12.45
CA VAL A 112 -30.58 -13.79 12.45
C VAL A 112 -29.68 -13.55 13.65
N LYS A 113 -29.56 -14.55 14.53
CA LYS A 113 -28.65 -14.51 15.69
C LYS A 113 -27.22 -14.90 15.29
N ILE A 114 -26.24 -14.51 16.11
CA ILE A 114 -24.88 -15.04 16.05
C ILE A 114 -24.66 -15.89 17.29
N ILE A 115 -24.23 -17.13 17.11
CA ILE A 115 -23.93 -18.06 18.21
C ILE A 115 -22.45 -18.40 18.18
N TYR A 116 -21.77 -18.14 19.29
CA TYR A 116 -20.35 -18.44 19.49
C TYR A 116 -20.21 -19.76 20.23
N CYS A 117 -19.94 -20.86 19.50
CA CYS A 117 -20.02 -22.21 20.03
C CYS A 117 -19.01 -22.52 21.15
N ALA A 118 -17.83 -21.87 21.14
CA ALA A 118 -16.77 -22.08 22.12
C ALA A 118 -16.75 -21.05 23.27
N GLU A 119 -17.69 -20.10 23.29
CA GLU A 119 -17.77 -19.08 24.34
C GLU A 119 -18.88 -19.45 25.35
N PRO A 120 -18.68 -19.24 26.66
CA PRO A 120 -19.68 -19.54 27.69
C PRO A 120 -20.77 -18.46 27.75
N LEU A 121 -21.32 -18.09 26.59
CA LEU A 121 -22.40 -17.11 26.46
C LEU A 121 -23.73 -17.87 26.48
N SER A 122 -24.24 -18.14 27.68
CA SER A 122 -25.53 -18.83 27.82
C SER A 122 -26.68 -17.93 27.35
N GLU A 123 -27.64 -18.51 26.62
CA GLU A 123 -28.93 -17.88 26.32
C GLU A 123 -29.79 -17.70 27.58
N ASP A 124 -29.50 -18.46 28.65
CA ASP A 124 -30.23 -18.41 29.93
C ASP A 124 -29.93 -17.12 30.72
N HIS A 125 -28.81 -16.43 30.40
CA HIS A 125 -28.41 -15.20 31.06
C HIS A 125 -28.05 -14.10 30.04
N PRO A 126 -29.04 -13.49 29.37
CA PRO A 126 -28.83 -12.48 28.33
C PRO A 126 -28.06 -11.25 28.81
N GLU A 127 -28.25 -10.85 30.07
CA GLU A 127 -27.59 -9.67 30.66
C GLU A 127 -26.07 -9.87 30.82
N ILE A 128 -25.65 -11.07 31.24
CA ILE A 128 -24.23 -11.42 31.37
C ILE A 128 -23.59 -11.47 29.97
N SER A 129 -24.28 -12.07 29.01
CA SER A 129 -23.84 -12.14 27.61
C SER A 129 -23.72 -10.76 26.96
N MET A 130 -24.62 -9.82 27.30
CA MET A 130 -24.59 -8.43 26.81
C MET A 130 -23.35 -7.66 27.29
N LEU A 131 -22.89 -7.89 28.52
CA LEU A 131 -21.70 -7.24 29.08
C LEU A 131 -20.39 -7.95 28.67
N ALA A 132 -20.39 -9.29 28.61
CA ALA A 132 -19.20 -10.07 28.29
C ALA A 132 -18.79 -9.93 26.82
N LEU A 133 -19.75 -9.86 25.89
CA LEU A 133 -19.47 -9.87 24.46
C LEU A 133 -18.62 -8.67 23.97
N PRO A 134 -18.89 -7.41 24.37
CA PRO A 134 -18.00 -6.28 24.06
C PRO A 134 -16.57 -6.47 24.59
N ILE A 135 -16.41 -7.03 25.79
CA ILE A 135 -15.09 -7.30 26.40
C ILE A 135 -14.33 -8.35 25.59
N LEU A 136 -15.00 -9.45 25.21
CA LEU A 136 -14.41 -10.50 24.37
C LEU A 136 -14.00 -9.97 23.00
N ARG A 137 -14.82 -9.10 22.38
CA ARG A 137 -14.50 -8.44 21.10
C ARG A 137 -13.28 -7.54 21.23
N TYR A 138 -13.23 -6.72 22.28
CA TYR A 138 -12.07 -5.87 22.55
C TYR A 138 -10.81 -6.71 22.77
N GLY A 139 -10.90 -7.79 23.54
CA GLY A 139 -9.79 -8.74 23.74
C GLY A 139 -9.29 -9.35 22.44
N ALA A 140 -10.20 -9.80 21.57
CA ALA A 140 -9.88 -10.37 20.26
C ALA A 140 -9.22 -9.34 19.30
N ALA A 141 -9.67 -8.09 19.32
CA ALA A 141 -9.06 -7.00 18.56
C ALA A 141 -7.65 -6.65 19.09
N SER A 142 -7.54 -6.47 20.42
CA SER A 142 -6.31 -6.12 21.13
C SER A 142 -5.23 -7.22 21.03
N PHE A 143 -5.61 -8.49 20.84
CA PHE A 143 -4.69 -9.60 20.64
C PHE A 143 -3.65 -9.33 19.56
N SER A 144 -4.04 -8.73 18.42
CA SER A 144 -3.11 -8.43 17.32
C SER A 144 -2.04 -7.41 17.73
N LYS A 145 -2.44 -6.40 18.50
CA LYS A 145 -1.56 -5.35 19.02
C LYS A 145 -0.62 -5.94 20.07
N ASN A 146 -1.16 -6.65 21.04
CA ASN A 146 -0.39 -7.31 22.10
C ASN A 146 0.60 -8.33 21.53
N LEU A 147 0.19 -9.11 20.53
CA LEU A 147 1.08 -10.03 19.83
C LEU A 147 2.20 -9.28 19.10
N SER A 148 1.86 -8.20 18.38
CA SER A 148 2.87 -7.37 17.70
C SER A 148 3.88 -6.77 18.69
N GLU A 149 3.42 -6.30 19.85
CA GLU A 149 4.28 -5.75 20.91
C GLU A 149 5.19 -6.83 21.51
N LYS A 150 4.65 -8.02 21.81
CA LYS A 150 5.43 -9.16 22.33
C LYS A 150 6.46 -9.65 21.32
N VAL A 151 6.09 -9.78 20.05
CA VAL A 151 7.01 -10.18 18.97
C VAL A 151 8.13 -9.14 18.83
N PHE A 152 7.79 -7.86 18.83
CA PHE A 152 8.78 -6.78 18.78
C PHE A 152 9.72 -6.83 19.99
N ALA A 153 9.21 -6.97 21.21
CA ALA A 153 10.01 -7.09 22.42
C ALA A 153 10.92 -8.33 22.38
N GLY A 154 10.43 -9.46 21.87
CA GLY A 154 11.23 -10.67 21.64
C GLY A 154 12.37 -10.42 20.66
N GLN A 155 12.08 -9.84 19.50
CA GLN A 155 13.09 -9.50 18.48
C GLN A 155 14.13 -8.50 19.01
N ALA A 156 13.67 -7.47 19.72
CA ALA A 156 14.49 -6.48 20.41
C ALA A 156 15.48 -7.15 21.38
N ASN A 157 15.00 -8.07 22.22
CA ASN A 157 15.84 -8.81 23.16
C ASN A 157 16.87 -9.69 22.45
N LEU A 158 16.49 -10.34 21.34
CA LEU A 158 17.41 -11.15 20.56
C LEU A 158 18.52 -10.32 19.91
N ILE A 159 18.18 -9.14 19.35
CA ILE A 159 19.17 -8.20 18.81
C ILE A 159 20.14 -7.74 19.90
N LYS A 160 19.65 -7.38 21.09
CA LYS A 160 20.49 -6.96 22.23
C LYS A 160 21.49 -8.05 22.65
N ARG A 161 21.14 -9.32 22.47
CA ARG A 161 22.01 -10.48 22.71
C ARG A 161 22.96 -10.81 21.55
N GLY A 162 22.98 -10.00 20.50
CA GLY A 162 23.86 -10.19 19.34
C GLY A 162 23.30 -11.10 18.24
N TYR A 163 22.07 -11.62 18.38
CA TYR A 163 21.45 -12.42 17.33
C TYR A 163 20.91 -11.56 16.20
N HIS A 164 20.99 -12.05 14.97
CA HIS A 164 20.52 -11.41 13.75
C HIS A 164 19.02 -11.64 13.53
N GLN A 165 18.22 -10.57 13.49
CA GLN A 165 16.78 -10.65 13.25
C GLN A 165 16.41 -10.22 11.83
N GLY A 166 16.21 -11.21 10.96
CA GLY A 166 15.69 -11.02 9.60
C GLY A 166 16.62 -10.23 8.67
N GLY A 167 16.20 -10.02 7.43
CA GLY A 167 16.97 -9.30 6.43
C GLY A 167 18.22 -10.05 5.91
N MET A 168 18.84 -9.48 4.88
CA MET A 168 20.01 -10.06 4.22
C MET A 168 21.29 -9.81 5.02
N ALA A 169 22.24 -10.75 4.94
CA ALA A 169 23.57 -10.61 5.53
C ALA A 169 24.29 -9.36 5.00
N GLY A 170 24.28 -9.17 3.68
CA GLY A 170 25.12 -8.18 2.98
C GLY A 170 26.37 -8.85 2.39
N TYR A 171 26.99 -8.20 1.42
CA TYR A 171 28.17 -8.72 0.73
C TYR A 171 29.32 -9.00 1.69
N GLY A 172 30.02 -10.13 1.55
CA GLY A 172 31.10 -10.52 2.46
C GLY A 172 30.64 -11.04 3.83
N LEU A 173 29.34 -11.08 4.11
CA LEU A 173 28.76 -11.66 5.32
C LEU A 173 27.88 -12.88 4.99
N ARG A 174 27.66 -13.75 5.97
CA ARG A 174 26.76 -14.90 5.90
C ARG A 174 25.84 -14.96 7.11
N ARG A 175 24.65 -15.54 6.91
CA ARG A 175 23.73 -15.87 8.00
C ARG A 175 24.08 -17.28 8.49
N GLN A 176 24.61 -17.39 9.70
CA GLN A 176 24.97 -18.67 10.30
C GLN A 176 23.90 -19.06 11.32
N LEU A 177 23.42 -20.30 11.22
CA LEU A 177 22.59 -20.92 12.25
C LEU A 177 23.50 -21.45 13.36
N ILE A 178 23.13 -21.19 14.60
CA ILE A 178 23.77 -21.72 15.82
C ILE A 178 22.72 -22.40 16.70
N ASP A 179 23.14 -23.42 17.44
CA ASP A 179 22.30 -24.08 18.44
C ASP A 179 22.26 -23.32 19.78
N ASP A 180 21.63 -23.92 20.79
CA ASP A 180 21.54 -23.35 22.15
C ASP A 180 22.90 -23.27 22.87
N ASN A 181 23.85 -24.13 22.49
CA ASN A 181 25.23 -24.13 23.02
C ASN A 181 26.14 -23.14 22.28
N HIS A 182 25.61 -22.40 21.30
CA HIS A 182 26.34 -21.47 20.42
C HIS A 182 27.29 -22.15 19.43
N GLU A 183 27.10 -23.44 19.17
CA GLU A 183 27.87 -24.17 18.17
C GLU A 183 27.31 -23.93 16.76
N PRO A 184 28.17 -23.73 15.75
CA PRO A 184 27.76 -23.45 14.38
C PRO A 184 27.17 -24.69 13.71
N LYS A 185 25.97 -24.55 13.13
CA LYS A 185 25.29 -25.61 12.36
C LYS A 185 25.50 -25.44 10.86
N LEU A 186 24.67 -24.59 10.23
CA LEU A 186 24.64 -24.42 8.78
C LEU A 186 24.54 -22.95 8.38
N ILE A 187 25.08 -22.63 7.21
CA ILE A 187 24.92 -21.31 6.59
C ILE A 187 23.56 -21.27 5.89
N LEU A 188 22.73 -20.30 6.26
CA LEU A 188 21.44 -20.09 5.63
C LEU A 188 21.59 -19.32 4.32
N GLU A 189 21.13 -19.94 3.24
CA GLU A 189 21.05 -19.28 1.94
C GLU A 189 19.96 -18.21 1.89
N TYR A 190 19.91 -17.50 0.76
CA TYR A 190 18.87 -16.52 0.52
C TYR A 190 17.47 -17.16 0.57
N GLY A 191 16.53 -16.53 1.26
CA GLY A 191 15.17 -17.05 1.46
C GLY A 191 15.04 -18.13 2.55
N GLN A 192 16.11 -18.83 2.91
CA GLN A 192 16.07 -19.86 3.95
C GLN A 192 15.85 -19.27 5.35
N ARG A 193 15.10 -20.03 6.16
CA ARG A 193 14.70 -19.68 7.53
C ARG A 193 15.05 -20.84 8.46
N LYS A 194 15.28 -20.53 9.73
CA LYS A 194 15.45 -21.55 10.77
C LYS A 194 14.15 -22.34 10.90
N ASN A 195 14.26 -23.65 11.07
CA ASN A 195 13.12 -24.53 11.31
C ASN A 195 12.87 -24.74 12.81
N ILE A 196 13.96 -24.77 13.61
CA ILE A 196 13.90 -24.98 15.05
C ILE A 196 13.80 -23.64 15.77
N GLN A 197 12.87 -23.53 16.72
CA GLN A 197 12.62 -22.28 17.42
C GLN A 197 13.75 -21.88 18.39
N THR A 198 14.44 -22.86 18.97
CA THR A 198 15.56 -22.66 19.91
C THR A 198 16.84 -22.20 19.22
N ASP A 199 17.12 -22.69 18.00
CA ASP A 199 18.22 -22.20 17.18
C ASP A 199 18.19 -20.67 17.00
N ARG A 200 19.38 -20.07 16.88
CA ARG A 200 19.57 -18.63 16.65
C ARG A 200 20.33 -18.41 15.35
N VAL A 201 20.19 -17.20 14.82
CA VAL A 201 20.94 -16.78 13.63
C VAL A 201 21.88 -15.67 14.04
N ILE A 202 23.14 -15.76 13.63
CA ILE A 202 24.13 -14.69 13.75
C ILE A 202 24.66 -14.32 12.36
N LEU A 203 25.34 -13.18 12.27
CA LEU A 203 26.13 -12.86 11.09
C LEU A 203 27.57 -13.33 11.28
N THR A 204 28.14 -13.93 10.25
CA THR A 204 29.54 -14.38 10.22
C THR A 204 30.23 -13.91 8.95
N LEU A 205 31.56 -14.02 8.93
CA LEU A 205 32.37 -13.70 7.76
C LEU A 205 32.05 -14.66 6.60
N GLY A 206 31.93 -14.10 5.40
CA GLY A 206 31.77 -14.86 4.17
C GLY A 206 33.09 -15.31 3.55
N PRO A 207 33.10 -15.64 2.25
CA PRO A 207 34.30 -16.01 1.51
C PRO A 207 35.38 -14.92 1.59
N LYS A 208 36.65 -15.34 1.65
CA LYS A 208 37.81 -14.44 1.76
C LYS A 208 37.87 -13.42 0.62
N ASP A 209 37.48 -13.81 -0.58
CA ASP A 209 37.46 -12.92 -1.75
C ASP A 209 36.45 -11.78 -1.59
N GLU A 210 35.23 -12.07 -1.11
CA GLU A 210 34.23 -11.03 -0.86
C GLU A 210 34.69 -10.06 0.25
N ILE A 211 35.30 -10.58 1.31
CA ILE A 211 35.86 -9.77 2.41
C ILE A 211 36.95 -8.83 1.89
N LYS A 212 37.79 -9.32 0.97
CA LYS A 212 38.84 -8.52 0.32
C LYS A 212 38.23 -7.39 -0.50
N ILE A 213 37.18 -7.68 -1.27
CA ILE A 213 36.46 -6.66 -2.07
C ILE A 213 35.80 -5.61 -1.18
N VAL A 214 35.18 -5.99 -0.04
CA VAL A 214 34.66 -4.99 0.91
C VAL A 214 35.78 -4.07 1.40
N ASN A 215 36.93 -4.62 1.75
CA ASN A 215 38.07 -3.80 2.17
C ASN A 215 38.57 -2.89 1.05
N GLU A 216 38.67 -3.39 -0.19
CA GLU A 216 39.01 -2.62 -1.39
C GLU A 216 38.03 -1.47 -1.62
N ILE A 217 36.72 -1.69 -1.46
CA ILE A 217 35.70 -0.63 -1.55
C ILE A 217 35.98 0.50 -0.57
N TYR A 218 36.29 0.17 0.70
CA TYR A 218 36.65 1.19 1.68
C TYR A 218 37.96 1.90 1.33
N ASP A 219 38.96 1.20 0.80
CA ASP A 219 40.25 1.80 0.44
C ASP A 219 40.11 2.76 -0.76
N LEU A 220 39.37 2.35 -1.79
CA LEU A 220 39.06 3.19 -2.95
C LEU A 220 38.29 4.45 -2.51
N PHE A 221 37.33 4.28 -1.60
CA PHE A 221 36.54 5.41 -1.10
C PHE A 221 37.34 6.38 -0.24
N ILE A 222 38.14 5.87 0.72
CA ILE A 222 38.84 6.71 1.70
C ILE A 222 40.14 7.27 1.14
N PHE A 223 40.99 6.43 0.54
CA PHE A 223 42.36 6.81 0.18
C PHE A 223 42.49 7.28 -1.26
N LYS A 224 41.64 6.77 -2.16
CA LYS A 224 41.61 7.21 -3.56
C LYS A 224 40.52 8.26 -3.83
N ASN A 225 39.68 8.56 -2.83
CA ASN A 225 38.58 9.51 -2.92
C ASN A 225 37.56 9.18 -4.03
N PHE A 226 37.44 7.90 -4.41
CA PHE A 226 36.55 7.49 -5.49
C PHE A 226 35.08 7.70 -5.09
N PRO A 227 34.23 8.27 -5.97
CA PRO A 227 32.78 8.29 -5.78
C PRO A 227 32.17 6.88 -5.77
N GLU A 228 31.06 6.68 -5.05
CA GLU A 228 30.44 5.35 -4.93
C GLU A 228 30.01 4.74 -6.28
N TYR A 229 29.57 5.57 -7.24
CA TYR A 229 29.18 5.08 -8.57
C TYR A 229 30.39 4.56 -9.36
N LEU A 230 31.54 5.23 -9.27
CA LEU A 230 32.76 4.84 -9.98
C LEU A 230 33.29 3.50 -9.46
N ILE A 231 33.23 3.30 -8.14
CA ILE A 231 33.56 2.02 -7.49
C ILE A 231 32.65 0.92 -8.03
N ALA A 232 31.34 1.16 -8.12
CA ALA A 232 30.39 0.19 -8.68
C ALA A 232 30.70 -0.15 -10.13
N THR A 233 30.97 0.85 -10.98
CA THR A 233 31.33 0.66 -12.39
C THR A 233 32.60 -0.17 -12.53
N GLN A 234 33.63 0.11 -11.73
CA GLN A 234 34.90 -0.63 -11.78
C GLN A 234 34.73 -2.11 -11.38
N LEU A 235 33.93 -2.40 -10.34
CA LEU A 235 33.65 -3.78 -9.94
C LEU A 235 32.84 -4.54 -11.00
N ASN A 236 31.87 -3.87 -11.63
CA ASN A 236 31.11 -4.44 -12.74
C ASN A 236 31.99 -4.72 -13.97
N GLN A 237 32.91 -3.81 -14.31
CA GLN A 237 33.89 -4.02 -15.39
C GLN A 237 34.81 -5.20 -15.12
N LYS A 238 35.22 -5.40 -13.86
CA LYS A 238 35.98 -6.59 -13.40
C LYS A 238 35.14 -7.88 -13.37
N LYS A 239 33.85 -7.83 -13.73
CA LYS A 239 32.89 -8.95 -13.68
C LYS A 239 32.76 -9.58 -12.29
N ILE A 240 32.93 -8.78 -11.24
CA ILE A 240 32.76 -9.24 -9.85
C ILE A 240 31.26 -9.11 -9.52
N PRO A 241 30.55 -10.21 -9.20
CA PRO A 241 29.15 -10.14 -8.83
C PRO A 241 28.96 -9.47 -7.45
N ALA A 242 27.88 -8.71 -7.32
CA ALA A 242 27.39 -8.20 -6.03
C ALA A 242 26.56 -9.28 -5.30
N GLU A 243 25.86 -8.93 -4.20
CA GLU A 243 25.03 -9.91 -3.50
C GLU A 243 24.01 -10.59 -4.43
N ASN A 244 23.80 -11.89 -4.22
CA ASN A 244 22.87 -12.74 -4.98
C ASN A 244 23.11 -12.73 -6.50
N ASN A 245 24.37 -12.71 -6.94
CA ASN A 245 24.77 -12.66 -8.36
C ASN A 245 24.22 -11.43 -9.12
N GLY A 246 23.87 -10.35 -8.40
CA GLY A 246 23.43 -9.11 -9.01
C GLY A 246 24.61 -8.23 -9.47
N ILE A 247 24.27 -7.10 -10.09
CA ILE A 247 25.24 -6.04 -10.43
C ILE A 247 25.51 -5.10 -9.26
N TRP A 248 26.68 -4.46 -9.25
CA TRP A 248 26.99 -3.37 -8.33
C TRP A 248 26.25 -2.10 -8.74
N THR A 249 25.66 -1.42 -7.76
CA THR A 249 25.07 -0.09 -7.93
C THR A 249 25.66 0.86 -6.90
N ARG A 250 25.54 2.17 -7.17
CA ARG A 250 25.90 3.24 -6.23
C ARG A 250 25.27 3.01 -4.86
N GLU A 251 24.01 2.58 -4.79
CA GLU A 251 23.29 2.27 -3.56
C GLU A 251 23.90 1.11 -2.79
N LYS A 252 24.32 0.03 -3.47
CA LYS A 252 24.96 -1.11 -2.80
C LYS A 252 26.29 -0.73 -2.18
N ILE A 253 27.12 0.03 -2.91
CA ILE A 253 28.38 0.58 -2.38
C ILE A 253 28.10 1.51 -1.19
N HIS A 254 27.12 2.40 -1.32
CA HIS A 254 26.73 3.30 -0.23
C HIS A 254 26.24 2.53 1.00
N GLN A 255 25.48 1.45 0.84
CA GLN A 255 25.07 0.57 1.94
C GLN A 255 26.26 -0.11 2.62
N ILE A 256 27.28 -0.54 1.85
CA ILE A 256 28.52 -1.08 2.43
C ILE A 256 29.19 -0.04 3.31
N LEU A 257 29.39 1.17 2.79
CA LEU A 257 30.11 2.23 3.49
C LEU A 257 29.37 2.78 4.73
N THR A 258 28.03 2.64 4.79
CA THR A 258 27.17 3.22 5.83
C THR A 258 26.61 2.25 6.85
N ASN A 259 26.56 0.96 6.56
CA ASN A 259 25.94 0.01 7.46
C ASN A 259 26.92 -0.50 8.52
N GLU A 260 26.60 -0.32 9.79
CA GLU A 260 27.48 -0.73 10.90
C GLU A 260 27.65 -2.25 11.04
N LYS A 261 26.90 -3.06 10.29
CA LYS A 261 27.16 -4.50 10.21
C LYS A 261 28.61 -4.81 9.79
N TYR A 262 29.24 -3.94 8.98
CA TYR A 262 30.62 -4.16 8.50
C TYR A 262 31.67 -3.97 9.60
N ILE A 263 31.31 -3.32 10.70
CA ILE A 263 32.12 -3.21 11.93
C ILE A 263 31.66 -4.16 13.04
N GLY A 264 30.78 -5.11 12.72
CA GLY A 264 30.33 -6.13 13.68
C GLY A 264 29.15 -5.72 14.55
N ASN A 265 28.46 -4.62 14.26
CA ASN A 265 27.34 -4.15 15.07
C ASN A 265 26.00 -4.59 14.48
N ASN A 266 25.08 -5.02 15.35
CA ASN A 266 23.68 -5.22 14.99
C ASN A 266 22.87 -3.95 15.29
N ILE A 267 22.11 -3.49 14.30
CA ILE A 267 21.17 -2.37 14.47
C ILE A 267 19.81 -2.79 13.96
N TYR A 268 18.79 -2.57 14.78
CA TYR A 268 17.40 -2.89 14.51
C TYR A 268 16.49 -1.69 14.78
N ASN A 269 15.23 -1.79 14.34
CA ASN A 269 14.21 -0.75 14.52
C ASN A 269 14.54 0.61 13.87
N LYS A 270 15.25 0.62 12.73
CA LYS A 270 15.50 1.86 11.96
C LYS A 270 14.22 2.42 11.31
N THR A 271 13.29 1.53 10.99
CA THR A 271 12.01 1.83 10.34
C THR A 271 10.94 0.91 10.89
N SER A 272 9.69 1.36 10.91
CA SER A 272 8.55 0.56 11.36
C SER A 272 7.35 0.65 10.41
N PHE A 273 6.62 -0.46 10.30
CA PHE A 273 5.38 -0.59 9.53
C PHE A 273 4.44 -1.53 10.30
N LYS A 274 3.82 -1.01 11.35
CA LYS A 274 3.00 -1.81 12.29
C LYS A 274 1.56 -1.85 11.80
N LEU A 275 0.96 -3.04 11.76
CA LEU A 275 -0.48 -3.25 11.48
C LEU A 275 -0.99 -2.51 10.22
N LYS A 276 -0.21 -2.49 9.13
CA LYS A 276 -0.51 -1.77 7.87
C LYS A 276 -0.70 -0.24 8.01
N GLN A 277 -0.26 0.34 9.13
CA GLN A 277 -0.20 1.80 9.29
C GLN A 277 0.90 2.40 8.40
N LYS A 278 0.97 3.73 8.31
CA LYS A 278 1.98 4.43 7.52
C LYS A 278 3.40 3.98 7.88
N PHE A 279 4.25 3.84 6.86
CA PHE A 279 5.67 3.59 7.05
C PHE A 279 6.35 4.76 7.77
N VAL A 280 7.09 4.47 8.84
CA VAL A 280 7.77 5.48 9.67
C VAL A 280 9.27 5.20 9.70
N LYS A 281 10.09 6.25 9.57
CA LYS A 281 11.51 6.23 9.90
C LYS A 281 11.66 6.58 11.38
N ASN A 282 12.20 5.66 12.18
CA ASN A 282 12.26 5.85 13.62
C ASN A 282 13.48 6.71 14.00
N PRO A 283 13.35 7.57 15.01
CA PRO A 283 14.46 8.38 15.50
C PRO A 283 15.59 7.51 16.08
N ARG A 284 16.83 8.03 16.10
CA ARG A 284 18.02 7.26 16.48
C ARG A 284 18.00 6.75 17.93
N ASN A 285 17.33 7.45 18.84
CA ASN A 285 17.18 7.06 20.24
C ASN A 285 16.30 5.80 20.42
N GLU A 286 15.45 5.48 19.45
CA GLU A 286 14.64 4.25 19.44
C GLU A 286 15.35 3.06 18.76
N TRP A 287 16.56 3.28 18.22
CA TRP A 287 17.30 2.21 17.56
C TRP A 287 17.83 1.24 18.59
N ILE A 288 17.64 -0.04 18.29
CA ILE A 288 18.13 -1.12 19.15
C ILE A 288 19.47 -1.55 18.59
N ARG A 289 20.50 -1.50 19.43
CA ARG A 289 21.90 -1.67 19.03
C ARG A 289 22.59 -2.71 19.92
N CYS A 290 23.40 -3.55 19.30
CA CYS A 290 24.36 -4.43 19.97
C CYS A 290 25.71 -4.27 19.28
N ASP A 291 26.68 -3.72 20.01
CA ASP A 291 28.02 -3.46 19.49
C ASP A 291 28.90 -4.71 19.59
N GLY A 292 29.68 -4.98 18.55
CA GLY A 292 30.57 -6.15 18.52
C GLY A 292 29.82 -7.48 18.58
N ALA A 293 28.57 -7.53 18.11
CA ALA A 293 27.73 -8.73 18.05
C ALA A 293 28.37 -9.88 17.25
N PHE A 294 29.23 -9.57 16.28
CA PHE A 294 29.96 -10.54 15.48
C PHE A 294 31.27 -9.96 14.94
N LYS A 295 32.10 -10.83 14.34
CA LYS A 295 33.41 -10.45 13.81
C LYS A 295 33.28 -9.42 12.68
N ALA A 296 33.93 -8.28 12.85
CA ALA A 296 33.96 -7.20 11.87
C ALA A 296 34.73 -7.58 10.59
N ILE A 297 34.28 -7.04 9.44
CA ILE A 297 35.01 -7.11 8.16
C ILE A 297 36.05 -6.00 8.07
N VAL A 298 35.68 -4.80 8.52
CA VAL A 298 36.54 -3.62 8.50
C VAL A 298 36.79 -3.08 9.91
N PRO A 299 37.98 -2.51 10.18
CA PRO A 299 38.25 -1.85 11.45
C PRO A 299 37.32 -0.65 11.67
N ARG A 300 36.90 -0.43 12.92
CA ARG A 300 36.04 0.70 13.31
C ARG A 300 36.58 2.05 12.85
N LYS A 301 37.90 2.25 12.90
CA LYS A 301 38.55 3.49 12.41
C LYS A 301 38.28 3.74 10.92
N LYS A 302 38.39 2.70 10.08
CA LYS A 302 38.14 2.77 8.63
C LYS A 302 36.69 3.15 8.35
N PHE A 303 35.76 2.55 9.07
CA PHE A 303 34.33 2.88 8.98
C PHE A 303 34.03 4.34 9.35
N LEU A 304 34.58 4.81 10.47
CA LEU A 304 34.37 6.19 10.93
C LEU A 304 34.92 7.22 9.94
N LEU A 305 36.08 6.96 9.34
CA LEU A 305 36.63 7.81 8.27
C LEU A 305 35.68 7.90 7.07
N ALA A 306 35.16 6.77 6.59
CA ALA A 306 34.17 6.77 5.51
C ALA A 306 32.91 7.55 5.89
N GLN A 307 32.38 7.37 7.11
CA GLN A 307 31.24 8.14 7.60
C GLN A 307 31.50 9.65 7.63
N GLN A 308 32.69 10.06 8.05
CA GLN A 308 33.08 11.47 8.10
C GLN A 308 33.16 12.07 6.70
N ILE A 309 33.73 11.35 5.72
CA ILE A 309 33.75 11.76 4.30
C ILE A 309 32.32 11.95 3.78
N ILE A 310 31.43 10.96 4.01
CA ILE A 310 30.02 11.03 3.57
C ILE A 310 29.32 12.23 4.20
N GLN A 311 29.48 12.43 5.51
CA GLN A 311 28.88 13.56 6.22
C GLN A 311 29.41 14.90 5.72
N ASN A 312 30.73 15.04 5.51
CA ASN A 312 31.31 16.27 4.99
C ASN A 312 30.82 16.58 3.58
N ARG A 313 30.79 15.58 2.68
CA ARG A 313 30.20 15.73 1.33
C ARG A 313 28.72 16.15 1.40
N SER A 314 27.96 15.66 2.37
CA SER A 314 26.56 16.08 2.57
C SER A 314 26.40 17.48 3.18
N LYS A 315 27.39 17.95 3.95
CA LYS A 315 27.42 19.29 4.58
C LYS A 315 27.85 20.39 3.61
N HIS A 316 28.64 20.06 2.58
CA HIS A 316 29.23 21.02 1.65
C HIS A 316 28.27 21.66 0.63
N LEU A 317 27.00 21.26 0.59
CA LEU A 317 26.06 21.83 -0.37
C LEU A 317 24.96 22.58 0.37
N THR A 318 25.25 23.84 0.70
CA THR A 318 24.22 24.79 1.09
C THR A 318 23.27 25.04 -0.09
N ASN A 319 22.12 25.66 0.18
CA ASN A 319 21.23 26.06 -0.91
C ASN A 319 21.94 27.02 -1.88
N GLU A 320 22.83 27.88 -1.39
CA GLU A 320 23.62 28.77 -2.25
C GLU A 320 24.66 28.00 -3.08
N ASP A 321 25.35 27.01 -2.51
CA ASP A 321 26.31 26.20 -3.27
C ASP A 321 25.63 25.45 -4.42
N LEU A 322 24.42 24.92 -4.17
CA LEU A 322 23.59 24.29 -5.19
C LEU A 322 23.18 25.27 -6.29
N LEU A 323 22.74 26.49 -5.92
CA LEU A 323 22.36 27.51 -6.90
C LEU A 323 23.58 28.00 -7.69
N ASN A 324 24.74 28.18 -7.05
CA ASN A 324 26.00 28.53 -7.71
C ASN A 324 26.46 27.45 -8.69
N TYR A 325 26.29 26.17 -8.33
CA TYR A 325 26.54 25.06 -9.25
C TYR A 325 25.66 25.15 -10.50
N LEU A 326 24.35 25.43 -10.35
CA LEU A 326 23.45 25.60 -11.49
C LEU A 326 23.83 26.82 -12.35
N ARG A 327 24.25 27.94 -11.74
CA ARG A 327 24.76 29.12 -12.47
C ARG A 327 25.98 28.77 -13.31
N LYS A 328 26.96 28.10 -12.72
CA LYS A 328 28.18 27.68 -13.42
C LYS A 328 27.88 26.71 -14.57
N LYS A 329 27.01 25.73 -14.36
CA LYS A 329 26.59 24.82 -15.44
C LYS A 329 25.84 25.52 -16.55
N LEU A 330 25.05 26.55 -16.23
CA LEU A 330 24.36 27.37 -17.21
C LEU A 330 25.36 28.16 -18.06
N GLU A 331 26.38 28.75 -17.44
CA GLU A 331 27.47 29.44 -18.16
C GLU A 331 28.24 28.48 -19.08
N GLU A 332 28.57 27.27 -18.60
CA GLU A 332 29.33 26.28 -19.38
C GLU A 332 28.58 25.71 -20.58
N LYS A 333 27.27 25.43 -20.43
CA LYS A 333 26.49 24.67 -21.42
C LYS A 333 25.45 25.51 -22.16
N GLY A 334 25.22 26.75 -21.75
CA GLY A 334 24.20 27.66 -22.27
C GLY A 334 22.75 27.24 -21.98
N LYS A 335 22.53 26.02 -21.46
CA LYS A 335 21.21 25.48 -21.11
C LYS A 335 21.29 24.48 -19.96
N LEU A 336 20.20 24.35 -19.22
CA LEU A 336 20.06 23.37 -18.13
C LEU A 336 18.88 22.45 -18.39
N SER A 337 19.09 21.16 -18.10
CA SER A 337 18.03 20.17 -17.99
C SER A 337 18.39 19.18 -16.88
N GLY A 338 17.42 18.41 -16.40
CA GLY A 338 17.71 17.34 -15.44
C GLY A 338 18.77 16.37 -15.97
N PHE A 339 18.73 16.07 -17.27
CA PHE A 339 19.72 15.24 -17.94
C PHE A 339 21.12 15.87 -17.96
N ILE A 340 21.24 17.17 -18.28
CA ILE A 340 22.53 17.88 -18.30
C ILE A 340 23.13 17.98 -16.88
N ILE A 341 22.29 18.07 -15.85
CA ILE A 341 22.74 18.03 -14.45
C ILE A 341 23.26 16.63 -14.11
N ASP A 342 22.56 15.58 -14.55
CA ASP A 342 22.88 14.19 -14.29
C ASP A 342 23.99 13.62 -15.19
N GLU A 343 24.41 14.33 -16.25
CA GLU A 343 25.59 13.99 -17.08
C GLU A 343 26.91 14.21 -16.34
N ASP A 344 26.90 15.05 -15.29
CA ASP A 344 28.08 15.30 -14.46
C ASP A 344 28.08 14.35 -13.27
N ASP A 345 28.76 13.21 -13.45
CA ASP A 345 28.80 12.15 -12.44
C ASP A 345 29.44 12.57 -11.11
N THR A 346 30.18 13.70 -11.09
CA THR A 346 30.85 14.22 -9.88
C THR A 346 30.02 15.21 -9.09
N SER A 347 28.82 15.54 -9.59
CA SER A 347 28.02 16.66 -9.12
C SER A 347 26.67 16.24 -8.53
N PRO A 348 25.93 17.16 -7.86
CA PRO A 348 24.65 16.81 -7.26
C PRO A 348 23.64 16.41 -8.35
N SER A 349 22.99 15.25 -8.19
CA SER A 349 21.95 14.83 -9.15
C SER A 349 20.78 15.82 -9.21
N SER A 350 20.07 15.83 -10.33
CA SER A 350 18.85 16.58 -10.57
C SER A 350 17.79 16.32 -9.50
N SER A 351 17.79 15.13 -8.89
CA SER A 351 16.92 14.76 -7.77
C SER A 351 17.20 15.55 -6.49
N VAL A 352 18.46 15.88 -6.21
CA VAL A 352 18.83 16.70 -5.03
C VAL A 352 18.19 18.09 -5.14
N PHE A 353 18.24 18.70 -6.32
CA PHE A 353 17.60 20.00 -6.58
C PHE A 353 16.07 19.91 -6.49
N LYS A 354 15.44 18.85 -7.01
CA LYS A 354 13.99 18.64 -6.88
C LYS A 354 13.56 18.59 -5.41
N THR A 355 14.26 17.82 -4.59
CA THR A 355 13.91 17.66 -3.18
C THR A 355 14.20 18.92 -2.37
N ARG A 356 15.34 19.59 -2.59
CA ARG A 356 15.73 20.80 -1.84
C ARG A 356 14.87 22.02 -2.14
N PHE A 357 14.50 22.22 -3.40
CA PHE A 357 13.83 23.44 -3.84
C PHE A 357 12.36 23.20 -4.23
N GLY A 358 11.80 22.01 -4.00
CA GLY A 358 10.42 21.67 -4.37
C GLY A 358 10.19 21.50 -5.87
N GLY A 359 11.27 21.38 -6.66
CA GLY A 359 11.22 21.14 -8.11
C GLY A 359 12.40 21.76 -8.86
N LEU A 360 12.77 21.17 -10.00
CA LEU A 360 13.87 21.69 -10.85
C LEU A 360 13.58 23.09 -11.40
N ILE A 361 12.34 23.35 -11.79
CA ILE A 361 11.95 24.65 -12.35
C ILE A 361 12.06 25.74 -11.30
N ARG A 362 11.71 25.44 -10.05
CA ARG A 362 11.89 26.37 -8.94
C ARG A 362 13.38 26.63 -8.70
N ALA A 363 14.22 25.60 -8.74
CA ALA A 363 15.68 25.78 -8.70
C ALA A 363 16.20 26.65 -9.86
N TYR A 364 15.71 26.46 -11.08
CA TYR A 364 16.06 27.29 -12.25
C TYR A 364 15.60 28.74 -12.11
N SER A 365 14.38 28.98 -11.61
CA SER A 365 13.88 30.34 -11.39
C SER A 365 14.73 31.11 -10.37
N LEU A 366 15.25 30.43 -9.34
CA LEU A 366 16.10 31.04 -8.31
C LEU A 366 17.47 31.48 -8.84
N ILE A 367 17.90 30.97 -9.99
CA ILE A 367 19.11 31.41 -10.69
C ILE A 367 18.81 32.28 -11.92
N GLY A 368 17.55 32.68 -12.12
CA GLY A 368 17.14 33.49 -13.27
C GLY A 368 17.08 32.74 -14.60
N TYR A 369 17.19 31.40 -14.59
CA TYR A 369 17.13 30.59 -15.81
C TYR A 369 15.69 30.21 -16.16
N LYS A 370 15.29 30.49 -17.40
CA LYS A 370 14.03 30.01 -17.99
C LYS A 370 14.37 28.96 -19.06
N PRO A 371 14.05 27.67 -18.84
CA PRO A 371 14.33 26.62 -19.82
C PRO A 371 13.61 26.86 -21.15
N GLU A 372 14.27 26.55 -22.27
CA GLU A 372 13.68 26.65 -23.63
C GLU A 372 12.56 25.62 -23.88
N HIS A 373 12.58 24.49 -23.14
CA HIS A 373 11.51 23.50 -23.21
C HIS A 373 10.32 23.89 -22.34
N ASP A 374 9.15 23.87 -22.98
CA ASP A 374 7.90 24.39 -22.48
C ASP A 374 7.38 23.64 -21.24
N TYR A 375 7.65 24.18 -20.05
CA TYR A 375 7.03 23.77 -18.80
C TYR A 375 5.62 24.33 -18.60
N SER A 376 5.01 24.91 -19.65
CA SER A 376 3.61 25.33 -19.66
C SER A 376 2.69 24.26 -19.09
N PHE A 377 2.98 22.97 -19.27
CA PHE A 377 2.13 21.88 -18.76
C PHE A 377 1.88 21.93 -17.25
N ILE A 378 2.79 22.47 -16.43
CA ILE A 378 2.55 22.59 -14.97
C ILE A 378 1.55 23.71 -14.69
N LYS A 379 1.74 24.88 -15.31
CA LYS A 379 0.81 26.01 -15.21
C LYS A 379 -0.54 25.70 -15.87
N ILE A 380 -0.52 24.96 -16.97
CA ILE A 380 -1.70 24.40 -17.63
C ILE A 380 -2.39 23.42 -16.69
N ASN A 381 -1.69 22.51 -16.01
CA ASN A 381 -2.32 21.58 -15.06
C ASN A 381 -2.91 22.30 -13.85
N GLU A 382 -2.26 23.35 -13.33
CA GLU A 382 -2.85 24.22 -12.29
C GLU A 382 -4.12 24.91 -12.79
N ASN A 383 -4.07 25.53 -13.98
CA ASN A 383 -5.24 26.15 -14.61
C ASN A 383 -6.36 25.15 -14.90
N LEU A 384 -6.03 23.93 -15.33
CA LEU A 384 -6.99 22.86 -15.60
C LEU A 384 -7.67 22.37 -14.31
N ARG A 385 -6.97 22.37 -13.18
CA ARG A 385 -7.59 22.05 -11.87
C ARG A 385 -8.58 23.11 -11.45
N GLU A 386 -8.22 24.39 -11.56
CA GLU A 386 -9.16 25.48 -11.28
C GLU A 386 -10.35 25.45 -12.24
N LYS A 387 -10.10 25.19 -13.53
CA LYS A 387 -11.16 25.08 -14.52
C LYS A 387 -12.06 23.87 -14.32
N LEU A 388 -11.53 22.73 -13.89
CA LEU A 388 -12.32 21.57 -13.51
C LEU A 388 -13.29 21.90 -12.37
N LYS A 389 -12.87 22.68 -11.36
CA LYS A 389 -13.78 23.14 -10.30
C LYS A 389 -14.92 23.99 -10.87
N THR A 390 -14.61 24.93 -11.77
CA THR A 390 -15.64 25.77 -12.41
C THR A 390 -16.61 24.93 -13.25
N ILE A 391 -16.10 24.01 -14.08
CA ILE A 391 -16.93 23.13 -14.90
C ILE A 391 -17.81 22.24 -14.01
N LEU A 392 -17.24 21.70 -12.93
CA LEU A 392 -17.96 20.84 -12.01
C LEU A 392 -19.08 21.60 -11.28
N ASN A 393 -18.84 22.84 -10.85
CA ASN A 393 -19.87 23.68 -10.26
C ASN A 393 -21.02 23.96 -11.23
N ASN A 394 -20.70 24.33 -12.47
CA ASN A 394 -21.71 24.55 -13.52
C ASN A 394 -22.49 23.26 -13.82
N PHE A 395 -21.80 22.12 -13.89
CA PHE A 395 -22.42 20.81 -14.11
C PHE A 395 -23.39 20.42 -12.98
N ILE A 396 -23.00 20.69 -11.73
CA ILE A 396 -23.87 20.51 -10.56
C ILE A 396 -25.12 21.39 -10.64
N GLU A 397 -24.97 22.67 -11.01
CA GLU A 397 -26.09 23.60 -11.16
C GLU A 397 -27.04 23.13 -12.28
N SER A 398 -26.50 22.69 -13.41
CA SER A 398 -27.30 22.10 -14.51
C SER A 398 -28.08 20.87 -14.05
N ILE A 399 -27.49 19.96 -13.28
CA ILE A 399 -28.20 18.78 -12.72
C ILE A 399 -29.32 19.22 -11.79
N LYS A 400 -29.05 20.15 -10.87
CA LYS A 400 -30.06 20.65 -9.92
C LYS A 400 -31.24 21.31 -10.64
N SER A 401 -30.98 22.01 -11.75
CA SER A 401 -32.02 22.63 -12.58
C SER A 401 -32.98 21.62 -13.24
N LYS A 402 -32.58 20.34 -13.32
CA LYS A 402 -33.37 19.23 -13.89
C LYS A 402 -34.09 18.38 -12.83
N ASN A 403 -34.37 18.96 -11.66
CA ASN A 403 -35.04 18.31 -10.52
C ASN A 403 -34.29 17.06 -10.00
N CYS A 404 -32.97 17.06 -10.08
CA CYS A 404 -32.13 15.98 -9.56
C CYS A 404 -31.41 16.41 -8.27
N ILE A 405 -31.22 15.46 -7.35
CA ILE A 405 -30.53 15.65 -6.07
C ILE A 405 -29.13 15.05 -6.18
N ILE A 406 -28.13 15.73 -5.61
CA ILE A 406 -26.74 15.25 -5.56
C ILE A 406 -26.41 14.90 -4.11
N ASN A 407 -26.16 13.62 -3.83
CA ASN A 407 -26.09 13.09 -2.48
C ASN A 407 -24.65 13.00 -1.96
N LYS A 408 -23.67 12.86 -2.87
CA LYS A 408 -22.24 12.79 -2.52
C LYS A 408 -21.38 13.45 -3.60
N HIS A 409 -20.37 14.22 -3.17
CA HIS A 409 -19.35 14.81 -4.04
C HIS A 409 -17.96 14.66 -3.41
N GLU A 410 -17.12 13.80 -4.00
CA GLU A 410 -15.70 13.63 -3.63
C GLU A 410 -14.86 13.51 -4.92
N ASN A 411 -13.79 14.31 -5.05
CA ASN A 411 -12.79 14.18 -6.13
C ASN A 411 -13.38 13.97 -7.55
N SER A 412 -14.30 14.84 -7.99
CA SER A 412 -14.91 14.76 -9.33
C SER A 412 -15.84 13.55 -9.58
N LEU A 413 -16.20 12.80 -8.53
CA LEU A 413 -17.28 11.82 -8.53
C LEU A 413 -18.56 12.44 -7.94
N LEU A 414 -19.67 12.29 -8.66
CA LEU A 414 -21.00 12.75 -8.29
C LEU A 414 -21.95 11.56 -8.19
N ASN A 415 -22.72 11.49 -7.10
CA ASN A 415 -23.84 10.56 -6.99
C ASN A 415 -25.16 11.31 -7.15
N ILE A 416 -25.93 10.99 -8.19
CA ILE A 416 -27.21 11.62 -8.51
C ILE A 416 -28.34 10.69 -8.06
N ASN A 417 -29.24 11.20 -7.21
CA ASN A 417 -30.43 10.51 -6.69
C ASN A 417 -30.16 9.14 -6.03
N ASP A 418 -28.93 8.86 -5.58
CA ASP A 418 -28.45 7.54 -5.13
C ASP A 418 -28.60 6.39 -6.16
N GLU A 419 -28.84 6.73 -7.42
CA GLU A 419 -29.07 5.77 -8.50
C GLU A 419 -28.00 5.80 -9.59
N LEU A 420 -27.33 6.94 -9.77
CA LEU A 420 -26.39 7.15 -10.86
C LEU A 420 -25.10 7.81 -10.40
N SER A 421 -23.99 7.09 -10.57
CA SER A 421 -22.64 7.54 -10.25
C SER A 421 -21.90 8.02 -11.51
N ILE A 422 -21.44 9.28 -11.48
CA ILE A 422 -20.79 9.95 -12.61
C ILE A 422 -19.43 10.49 -12.22
N SER A 423 -18.42 10.22 -13.04
CA SER A 423 -17.09 10.85 -12.91
C SER A 423 -16.83 11.84 -14.05
N LEU A 424 -16.31 13.03 -13.72
CA LEU A 424 -15.87 14.01 -14.70
C LEU A 424 -14.34 14.04 -14.78
N ILE A 425 -13.79 13.86 -15.97
CA ILE A 425 -12.34 13.84 -16.22
C ILE A 425 -11.99 14.89 -17.27
N ILE A 426 -11.11 15.84 -16.92
CA ILE A 426 -10.57 16.80 -17.88
C ILE A 426 -9.34 16.22 -18.58
N SER A 427 -9.34 16.20 -19.91
CA SER A 427 -8.25 15.67 -20.70
C SER A 427 -7.56 16.78 -21.49
N ARG A 428 -6.29 17.01 -21.19
CA ARG A 428 -5.48 18.06 -21.83
C ARG A 428 -5.10 17.69 -23.27
N CYS A 429 -5.11 18.67 -24.16
CA CYS A 429 -4.54 18.55 -25.49
C CYS A 429 -3.01 18.53 -25.42
N ILE A 430 -2.42 17.52 -26.07
CA ILE A 430 -0.99 17.32 -26.19
C ILE A 430 -0.63 17.36 -27.67
N LYS A 431 0.09 18.41 -28.08
CA LYS A 431 0.69 18.48 -29.41
C LYS A 431 1.97 17.65 -29.44
N THR A 432 2.00 16.64 -30.31
CA THR A 432 3.19 15.79 -30.51
C THR A 432 4.26 16.51 -31.32
N LYS A 433 5.52 16.02 -31.28
CA LYS A 433 6.62 16.55 -32.12
C LYS A 433 6.29 16.54 -33.62
N THR A 434 5.43 15.62 -34.05
CA THR A 434 4.94 15.48 -35.44
C THR A 434 3.73 16.38 -35.76
N GLY A 435 3.35 17.31 -34.87
CA GLY A 435 2.23 18.23 -35.07
C GLY A 435 0.84 17.67 -34.72
N LYS A 436 0.68 16.34 -34.66
CA LYS A 436 -0.59 15.67 -34.32
C LYS A 436 -1.03 15.93 -32.89
N LEU A 437 -2.34 15.98 -32.66
CA LEU A 437 -2.96 16.21 -31.35
C LEU A 437 -3.38 14.88 -30.69
N LYS A 438 -3.18 14.79 -29.37
CA LYS A 438 -3.58 13.64 -28.54
C LYS A 438 -4.06 14.11 -27.18
N TRP A 439 -4.99 13.35 -26.60
CA TRP A 439 -5.55 13.59 -25.27
C TRP A 439 -5.43 12.30 -24.47
N LYS A 440 -4.59 12.33 -23.43
CA LYS A 440 -4.35 11.16 -22.57
C LYS A 440 -5.27 11.22 -21.36
N VAL A 441 -6.13 10.22 -21.23
CA VAL A 441 -7.11 10.04 -20.17
C VAL A 441 -6.58 9.00 -19.20
N ARG A 442 -6.67 9.31 -17.91
CA ARG A 442 -6.34 8.40 -16.82
C ARG A 442 -7.59 8.19 -15.99
N PHE A 443 -8.03 6.95 -15.91
CA PHE A 443 -9.19 6.59 -15.09
C PHE A 443 -8.74 6.40 -13.64
N GLU A 444 -9.52 6.95 -12.71
CA GLU A 444 -9.34 6.68 -11.28
C GLU A 444 -10.06 5.38 -10.94
N ASN A 445 -9.41 4.24 -11.23
CA ASN A 445 -9.99 2.88 -11.11
C ASN A 445 -10.57 2.55 -9.72
N ILE A 446 -10.22 3.33 -8.69
CA ILE A 446 -10.72 3.16 -7.32
C ILE A 446 -12.22 3.56 -7.20
N LEU A 447 -12.72 4.45 -8.06
CA LEU A 447 -14.05 5.05 -7.93
C LEU A 447 -15.14 4.28 -8.69
N SER A 448 -14.80 3.55 -9.76
CA SER A 448 -15.70 2.67 -10.54
C SER A 448 -17.09 3.24 -10.91
N PRO A 449 -17.17 4.49 -11.43
CA PRO A 449 -18.44 5.14 -11.78
C PRO A 449 -19.20 4.38 -12.87
N GLU A 450 -20.52 4.55 -12.91
CA GLU A 450 -21.38 3.99 -13.97
C GLU A 450 -21.21 4.74 -15.30
N ILE A 451 -21.00 6.05 -15.24
CA ILE A 451 -20.73 6.90 -16.40
C ILE A 451 -19.48 7.73 -16.15
N THR A 452 -18.58 7.76 -17.14
CA THR A 452 -17.42 8.66 -17.14
C THR A 452 -17.56 9.68 -18.26
N ILE A 453 -17.59 10.96 -17.91
CA ILE A 453 -17.62 12.08 -18.86
C ILE A 453 -16.21 12.64 -19.00
N ILE A 454 -15.60 12.46 -20.18
CA ILE A 454 -14.29 13.00 -20.51
C ILE A 454 -14.47 14.32 -21.25
N ILE A 455 -13.90 15.39 -20.71
CA ILE A 455 -13.94 16.73 -21.28
C ILE A 455 -12.65 16.95 -22.08
N ARG A 456 -12.76 17.05 -23.40
CA ARG A 456 -11.60 17.25 -24.27
C ARG A 456 -11.28 18.74 -24.38
N MET A 457 -10.07 19.14 -24.02
CA MET A 457 -9.66 20.53 -24.10
C MET A 457 -9.13 20.92 -25.49
N ASP A 458 -9.26 22.20 -25.84
CA ASP A 458 -8.74 22.76 -27.09
C ASP A 458 -7.20 22.78 -27.13
N ILE A 459 -6.63 23.19 -28.27
CA ILE A 459 -5.18 23.20 -28.48
C ILE A 459 -4.43 24.08 -27.44
N ASN A 460 -5.10 25.12 -26.94
CA ASN A 460 -4.56 26.02 -25.92
C ASN A 460 -4.84 25.55 -24.49
N ASN A 461 -5.58 24.46 -24.31
CA ASN A 461 -6.09 23.97 -23.02
C ASN A 461 -6.91 25.00 -22.25
N LEU A 462 -7.53 25.94 -22.96
CA LEU A 462 -8.35 26.99 -22.38
C LEU A 462 -9.79 26.57 -22.31
N ASN A 463 -10.36 25.88 -23.31
CA ASN A 463 -11.80 25.62 -23.37
C ASN A 463 -12.12 24.16 -23.71
N PRO A 464 -13.23 23.60 -23.20
CA PRO A 464 -13.78 22.35 -23.71
C PRO A 464 -14.12 22.44 -25.20
N VAL A 465 -13.84 21.38 -25.94
CA VAL A 465 -14.17 21.24 -27.37
C VAL A 465 -15.36 20.30 -27.55
N ASP A 466 -15.33 19.17 -26.86
CA ASP A 466 -16.37 18.14 -26.86
C ASP A 466 -16.24 17.24 -25.64
N TYR A 467 -17.20 16.33 -25.51
CA TYR A 467 -17.38 15.45 -24.38
C TYR A 467 -17.48 14.01 -24.87
N TYR A 468 -16.82 13.08 -24.18
CA TYR A 468 -17.05 11.64 -24.39
C TYR A 468 -17.77 11.09 -23.18
N ILE A 469 -18.93 10.48 -23.39
CA ILE A 469 -19.76 9.92 -22.33
C ILE A 469 -19.64 8.40 -22.41
N LEU A 470 -18.82 7.81 -21.55
CA LEU A 470 -18.50 6.38 -21.58
C LEU A 470 -19.22 5.63 -20.45
N PRO A 471 -19.99 4.57 -20.75
CA PRO A 471 -20.55 3.70 -19.73
C PRO A 471 -19.50 2.74 -19.16
N LYS A 472 -19.70 2.31 -17.92
CA LYS A 472 -18.79 1.42 -17.18
C LYS A 472 -18.42 0.12 -17.91
N LEU A 473 -19.35 -0.45 -18.67
CA LEU A 473 -19.18 -1.72 -19.37
C LEU A 473 -18.12 -1.67 -20.49
N ASP A 474 -17.81 -0.48 -21.01
CA ASP A 474 -16.91 -0.29 -22.15
C ASP A 474 -15.47 0.11 -21.76
N ILE A 475 -15.19 0.28 -20.46
CA ILE A 475 -13.88 0.75 -19.95
C ILE A 475 -13.03 -0.46 -19.50
N VAL A 476 -12.27 -1.05 -20.43
CA VAL A 476 -11.37 -2.20 -20.15
C VAL A 476 -9.88 -1.80 -20.03
N TYR A 477 -9.54 -0.51 -20.15
CA TYR A 477 -8.15 -0.06 -20.29
C TYR A 477 -7.66 0.84 -19.13
N GLU A 478 -6.46 0.55 -18.59
CA GLU A 478 -5.80 1.37 -17.56
C GLU A 478 -5.32 2.75 -18.08
N GLU A 479 -5.03 2.87 -19.39
CA GLU A 479 -4.68 4.14 -20.03
C GLU A 479 -5.40 4.28 -21.38
N PHE A 480 -6.09 5.41 -21.56
CA PHE A 480 -6.92 5.67 -22.74
C PHE A 480 -6.46 6.94 -23.47
N VAL A 481 -6.31 6.88 -24.79
CA VAL A 481 -5.76 7.99 -25.58
C VAL A 481 -6.66 8.32 -26.77
N ILE A 482 -7.27 9.50 -26.71
CA ILE A 482 -8.05 10.07 -27.82
C ILE A 482 -7.08 10.77 -28.78
N LYS A 483 -7.28 10.57 -30.08
CA LYS A 483 -6.50 11.16 -31.18
C LYS A 483 -7.41 12.03 -32.04
N GLU A 484 -6.83 12.72 -33.04
CA GLU A 484 -7.61 13.46 -34.05
C GLU A 484 -8.48 12.56 -34.92
N LYS A 485 -8.09 11.29 -35.09
CA LYS A 485 -8.87 10.25 -35.75
C LYS A 485 -8.93 9.03 -34.84
N ASN A 486 -10.13 8.66 -34.39
CA ASN A 486 -10.36 7.52 -33.53
C ASN A 486 -11.11 6.41 -34.28
N PRO A 487 -11.10 5.17 -33.75
CA PRO A 487 -12.00 4.12 -34.22
C PRO A 487 -13.46 4.59 -34.14
N ILE A 488 -14.28 4.17 -35.09
CA ILE A 488 -15.67 4.63 -35.22
C ILE A 488 -16.50 4.38 -33.96
N PHE A 489 -16.24 3.25 -33.28
CA PHE A 489 -16.88 2.91 -32.01
C PHE A 489 -16.67 3.98 -30.94
N LEU A 490 -15.50 4.63 -30.90
CA LEU A 490 -15.25 5.68 -29.93
C LEU A 490 -15.95 6.99 -30.29
N GLU A 491 -16.06 7.31 -31.58
CA GLU A 491 -16.78 8.50 -32.03
C GLU A 491 -18.29 8.42 -31.74
N LEU A 492 -18.86 7.22 -31.54
CA LEU A 492 -20.26 7.05 -31.14
C LEU A 492 -20.56 7.61 -29.73
N TYR A 493 -19.54 7.71 -28.87
CA TYR A 493 -19.69 8.25 -27.50
C TYR A 493 -19.36 9.74 -27.42
N ARG A 494 -19.07 10.39 -28.55
CA ARG A 494 -18.67 11.79 -28.62
C ARG A 494 -19.90 12.69 -28.78
N TYR A 495 -19.94 13.76 -27.99
CA TYR A 495 -21.00 14.76 -28.00
C TYR A 495 -20.39 16.16 -27.99
N ASP A 496 -20.96 17.08 -28.77
CA ASP A 496 -20.49 18.48 -28.82
C ASP A 496 -20.85 19.24 -27.53
N ASN A 497 -21.92 18.84 -26.85
CA ASN A 497 -22.36 19.40 -25.58
C ASN A 497 -22.98 18.31 -24.67
N LEU A 498 -23.42 18.71 -23.47
CA LEU A 498 -24.01 17.80 -22.47
C LEU A 498 -25.54 17.94 -22.39
N ASP A 499 -26.19 18.60 -23.35
CA ASP A 499 -27.61 18.90 -23.27
C ASP A 499 -28.45 17.62 -23.32
N LEU A 500 -28.15 16.73 -24.26
CA LEU A 500 -28.80 15.42 -24.37
C LEU A 500 -28.62 14.60 -23.09
N PHE A 501 -27.42 14.66 -22.50
CA PHE A 501 -27.15 13.98 -21.24
C PHE A 501 -28.05 14.51 -20.12
N PHE A 502 -28.18 15.84 -20.00
CA PHE A 502 -29.06 16.46 -19.01
C PHE A 502 -30.54 16.13 -19.25
N GLU A 503 -30.98 16.01 -20.51
CA GLU A 503 -32.34 15.58 -20.83
C GLU A 503 -32.62 14.15 -20.37
N ILE A 504 -31.68 13.23 -20.58
CA ILE A 504 -31.81 11.82 -20.19
C ILE A 504 -31.98 11.69 -18.67
N ILE A 505 -31.23 12.45 -17.88
CA ILE A 505 -31.32 12.38 -16.41
C ILE A 505 -32.47 13.20 -15.83
N THR A 506 -33.20 13.98 -16.65
CA THR A 506 -34.25 14.87 -16.16
C THR A 506 -35.40 14.08 -15.56
N ARG A 507 -35.73 14.33 -14.28
CA ARG A 507 -36.90 13.75 -13.63
C ARG A 507 -38.17 14.45 -14.10
N ARG A 508 -39.07 13.70 -14.73
CA ARG A 508 -40.43 14.16 -15.07
C ARG A 508 -41.43 13.58 -14.07
N LYS A 509 -42.32 14.41 -13.55
CA LYS A 509 -43.49 13.92 -12.80
C LYS A 509 -44.42 13.26 -13.81
N ILE A 510 -44.64 11.96 -13.68
CA ILE A 510 -45.69 11.27 -14.41
C ILE A 510 -46.95 11.42 -13.56
N MET A 511 -47.98 12.07 -14.11
CA MET A 511 -49.30 11.99 -13.52
C MET A 511 -49.90 10.63 -13.88
N GLU A 512 -50.05 9.76 -12.89
CA GLU A 512 -50.93 8.60 -13.02
C GLU A 512 -52.36 9.13 -13.14
N TYR A 513 -52.97 8.98 -14.31
CA TYR A 513 -54.42 9.08 -14.43
C TYR A 513 -55.00 7.81 -13.80
N ILE A 514 -55.58 7.96 -12.60
CA ILE A 514 -56.35 6.93 -11.91
C ILE A 514 -57.65 6.65 -12.67
#